data_AF-A0A4R3L9V5-F1
#
_entry.id   AF-A0A4R3L9V5-F1
#
_cell.length_a   1.000
_cell.length_b   1.000
_cell.length_c   1.000
_cell.angle_alpha   90.00
_cell.angle_beta   90.00
_cell.angle_gamma   90.00
#
_symmetry.space_group_name_H-M   'P 1'
#
loop_
_entity.id
_entity.type
_entity.pdbx_description
1 polymer ?
#
loop_
_entity_poly.entity_id
_entity_poly.type
_entity_poly.pdbx_seq_one_letter_code
_entity_poly.pdbx_strand_id
1 'polypeptide(L)'
;MIPAGSEVAMSQWVMHRNPQFFPESLTFKPERWENSTDNLPKYAYLPFGGGPRICIGNHFAMMEAKLLLATIARQYRMERVDDREVELEPSITLRPKHGIQVKLLRR
;
A
#
# COMPACT_ATOMS: atom_id res chain seq x y z
N MET A 1 23.11 8.99 -19.86
CA MET A 1 23.21 7.63 -20.43
C MET A 1 23.37 6.66 -19.27
N ILE A 2 22.62 5.55 -19.25
CA ILE A 2 22.76 4.46 -18.26
C ILE A 2 23.51 3.32 -18.95
N PRO A 3 24.70 2.91 -18.49
CA PRO A 3 25.48 1.83 -19.11
C PRO A 3 24.77 0.47 -19.12
N ALA A 4 25.15 -0.40 -20.06
CA ALA A 4 24.69 -1.79 -20.05
C ALA A 4 25.18 -2.51 -18.78
N GLY A 5 24.31 -3.32 -18.17
CA GLY A 5 24.58 -4.02 -16.91
C GLY A 5 24.35 -3.17 -15.65
N SER A 6 23.93 -1.91 -15.77
CA SER A 6 23.51 -1.13 -14.60
C SER A 6 22.23 -1.68 -13.98
N GLU A 7 22.20 -1.71 -12.65
CA GLU A 7 20.98 -1.96 -11.90
C GLU A 7 20.16 -0.67 -11.80
N VAL A 8 18.85 -0.78 -12.04
CA VAL A 8 17.91 0.34 -11.91
C VAL A 8 16.79 -0.08 -10.98
N ALA A 9 16.68 0.63 -9.85
CA ALA A 9 15.64 0.40 -8.86
C ALA A 9 14.54 1.48 -8.96
N MET A 10 13.29 1.05 -8.88
CA MET A 10 12.13 1.95 -8.75
C MET A 10 11.58 1.86 -7.33
N SER A 11 11.66 2.97 -6.59
CA SER A 11 11.16 3.00 -5.21
C SER A 11 9.67 3.32 -5.16
N GLN A 12 8.84 2.30 -4.94
CA GLN A 12 7.41 2.47 -4.66
C GLN A 12 7.19 3.38 -3.45
N TRP A 13 8.03 3.24 -2.42
CA TRP A 13 7.97 4.04 -1.19
C TRP A 13 8.03 5.54 -1.47
N VAL A 14 9.00 5.95 -2.31
CA VAL A 14 9.21 7.35 -2.69
C VAL A 14 8.09 7.83 -3.60
N MET A 15 7.77 7.06 -4.65
CA MET A 15 6.76 7.45 -5.65
C MET A 15 5.39 7.67 -5.02
N HIS A 16 4.93 6.73 -4.18
CA HIS A 16 3.59 6.79 -3.58
C HIS A 16 3.48 7.85 -2.47
N ARG A 17 4.62 8.38 -1.99
CA ARG A 17 4.69 9.46 -0.99
C ARG A 17 5.06 10.82 -1.57
N ASN A 18 5.22 10.92 -2.89
CA ASN A 18 5.59 12.19 -3.51
C ASN A 18 4.36 13.13 -3.60
N PRO A 19 4.39 14.31 -2.95
CA PRO A 19 3.27 15.25 -2.95
C PRO A 19 2.97 15.83 -4.33
N GLN A 20 3.90 15.77 -5.29
CA GLN A 20 3.67 16.17 -6.68
C GLN A 20 2.63 15.28 -7.37
N PHE A 21 2.58 13.99 -7.03
CA PHE A 21 1.58 13.06 -7.56
C PHE A 21 0.39 12.90 -6.61
N PHE A 22 0.63 13.08 -5.32
CA PHE A 22 -0.29 12.73 -4.26
C PHE A 22 -0.38 13.85 -3.22
N PRO A 23 -1.19 14.91 -3.43
CA PRO A 23 -1.39 15.94 -2.41
C PRO A 23 -1.81 15.31 -1.08
N GLU A 24 -1.23 15.77 0.05
CA GLU A 24 -1.39 15.13 1.36
C GLU A 24 -0.93 13.65 1.34
N SER A 25 0.25 13.38 0.75
CA SER A 25 0.74 12.02 0.49
C SER A 25 0.98 11.17 1.74
N LEU A 26 1.14 11.80 2.91
CA LEU A 26 1.35 11.12 4.19
C LEU A 26 0.04 10.85 4.95
N THR A 27 -1.09 11.36 4.47
CA THR A 27 -2.41 11.15 5.07
C THR A 27 -3.07 9.92 4.47
N PHE A 28 -3.67 9.07 5.32
CA PHE A 28 -4.54 7.99 4.86
C PHE A 28 -5.87 8.56 4.39
N LYS A 29 -6.04 8.69 3.06
CA LYS A 29 -7.20 9.32 2.41
C LYS A 29 -7.76 8.44 1.28
N PRO A 30 -8.57 7.41 1.60
CA PRO A 30 -9.15 6.50 0.61
C PRO A 30 -9.98 7.19 -0.47
N GLU A 31 -10.64 8.29 -0.13
CA GLU A 31 -11.55 9.07 -0.98
C GLU A 31 -10.83 9.66 -2.19
N ARG A 32 -9.49 9.77 -2.15
CA ARG A 32 -8.66 10.18 -3.30
C ARG A 32 -8.89 9.31 -4.53
N TRP A 33 -9.28 8.05 -4.33
CA TRP A 33 -9.45 7.07 -5.39
C TRP A 33 -10.90 6.98 -5.92
N GLU A 34 -11.83 7.76 -5.36
CA GLU A 34 -13.24 7.77 -5.81
C GLU A 34 -13.43 8.56 -7.10
N ASN A 35 -12.57 9.56 -7.33
CA ASN A 35 -12.57 10.37 -8.54
C ASN A 35 -11.64 9.77 -9.61
N SER A 36 -11.78 10.24 -10.85
CA SER A 36 -10.88 9.87 -11.94
C SER A 36 -9.40 10.14 -11.57
N THR A 37 -8.58 9.11 -11.74
CA THR A 37 -7.13 9.18 -11.60
C THR A 37 -6.42 9.48 -12.93
N ASP A 38 -7.15 9.92 -13.96
CA ASP A 38 -6.63 10.06 -15.33
C ASP A 38 -5.50 11.08 -15.43
N ASN A 39 -5.42 12.02 -14.48
CA ASN A 39 -4.33 13.00 -14.40
C ASN A 39 -3.04 12.45 -13.76
N LEU A 40 -3.06 11.23 -13.21
CA LEU A 40 -1.85 10.63 -12.65
C LEU A 40 -0.95 10.11 -13.78
N PRO A 41 0.35 10.47 -13.77
CA PRO A 41 1.29 9.88 -14.70
C PRO A 41 1.29 8.35 -14.61
N LYS A 42 1.50 7.69 -15.75
CA LYS A 42 1.69 6.24 -15.79
C LYS A 42 2.79 5.85 -14.80
N TYR A 43 2.51 4.85 -13.96
CA TYR A 43 3.39 4.38 -12.89
C TYR A 43 3.62 5.38 -11.73
N ALA A 44 2.81 6.43 -11.57
CA ALA A 44 2.78 7.18 -10.31
C ALA A 44 2.29 6.31 -9.15
N TYR A 45 1.32 5.42 -9.43
CA TYR A 45 0.89 4.35 -8.54
C TYR A 45 1.19 3.00 -9.18
N LEU A 46 1.95 2.14 -8.48
CA LEU A 46 2.48 0.88 -9.03
C LEU A 46 2.57 -0.23 -7.95
N PRO A 47 1.48 -0.53 -7.22
CA PRO A 47 1.51 -1.43 -6.06
C PRO A 47 1.98 -2.86 -6.39
N PHE A 48 1.78 -3.30 -7.63
CA PHE A 48 2.14 -4.64 -8.12
C PHE A 48 3.23 -4.61 -9.19
N GLY A 49 3.95 -3.49 -9.32
CA GLY A 49 4.89 -3.25 -10.41
C GLY A 49 4.18 -2.85 -11.71
N GLY A 50 4.74 -3.21 -12.86
CA GLY A 50 4.17 -2.87 -14.16
C GLY A 50 4.88 -3.53 -15.34
N GLY A 51 4.31 -3.36 -16.54
CA GLY A 51 4.86 -3.91 -17.77
C GLY A 51 4.75 -5.45 -17.86
N PRO A 52 5.53 -6.10 -18.73
CA PRO A 52 5.46 -7.55 -18.97
C PRO A 52 5.81 -8.43 -17.75
N ARG A 53 6.38 -7.84 -16.69
CA ARG A 53 6.79 -8.52 -15.46
C ARG A 53 5.99 -8.05 -14.25
N ILE A 54 4.79 -7.52 -14.46
CA ILE A 54 3.84 -7.21 -13.39
C ILE A 54 3.57 -8.46 -12.54
N CYS A 55 3.28 -8.27 -11.25
CA CYS A 55 2.95 -9.39 -10.36
C CYS A 55 1.80 -10.22 -10.94
N ILE A 56 2.05 -11.51 -11.16
CA ILE A 56 1.06 -12.46 -11.69
C ILE A 56 -0.12 -12.65 -10.72
N GLY A 57 0.10 -12.46 -9.42
CA GLY A 57 -0.91 -12.59 -8.38
C GLY A 57 -1.74 -11.33 -8.12
N ASN A 58 -1.59 -10.24 -8.90
CA ASN A 58 -2.22 -8.96 -8.57
C ASN A 58 -3.75 -9.05 -8.43
N HIS A 59 -4.43 -9.78 -9.32
CA HIS A 59 -5.88 -9.93 -9.29
C HIS A 59 -6.32 -10.80 -8.11
N PHE A 60 -5.56 -11.87 -7.84
CA PHE A 60 -5.81 -12.75 -6.69
C PHE A 60 -5.67 -12.00 -5.37
N ALA A 61 -4.55 -11.29 -5.17
CA ALA A 61 -4.28 -10.53 -3.95
C ALA A 61 -5.35 -9.45 -3.70
N MET A 62 -5.79 -8.74 -4.75
CA MET A 62 -6.86 -7.75 -4.61
C MET A 62 -8.22 -8.37 -4.29
N MET A 63 -8.53 -9.54 -4.84
CA MET A 63 -9.76 -10.28 -4.51
C MET A 63 -9.72 -10.73 -3.04
N GLU A 64 -8.63 -11.40 -2.64
CA GLU A 64 -8.42 -11.88 -1.28
C GLU A 64 -8.50 -10.75 -0.26
N ALA A 65 -7.77 -9.65 -0.46
CA ALA A 65 -7.76 -8.51 0.45
C ALA A 65 -9.16 -7.89 0.62
N LYS A 66 -9.94 -7.75 -0.46
CA LYS A 66 -11.32 -7.25 -0.40
C LYS A 66 -12.22 -8.18 0.41
N LEU A 67 -12.13 -9.48 0.19
CA LEU A 67 -12.94 -10.47 0.91
C LEU A 67 -12.59 -10.53 2.40
N LEU A 68 -11.30 -10.52 2.74
CA LEU A 68 -10.84 -10.49 4.12
C LEU A 68 -11.32 -9.23 4.83
N LEU A 69 -11.10 -8.05 4.22
CA LEU A 69 -11.50 -6.78 4.81
C LEU A 69 -13.02 -6.70 5.04
N ALA A 70 -13.82 -7.05 4.03
CA ALA A 70 -15.27 -7.05 4.15
C ALA A 70 -15.77 -8.04 5.23
N THR A 71 -15.17 -9.23 5.28
CA THR A 71 -15.55 -10.27 6.25
C THR A 71 -15.23 -9.86 7.68
N ILE A 72 -14.03 -9.32 7.92
CA ILE A 72 -13.58 -8.85 9.24
C ILE A 72 -14.41 -7.64 9.67
N ALA A 73 -14.54 -6.63 8.80
CA ALA A 73 -15.26 -5.39 9.12
C ALA A 73 -16.76 -5.60 9.38
N ARG A 74 -17.37 -6.62 8.76
CA ARG A 74 -18.77 -7.01 9.00
C ARG A 74 -18.98 -7.60 10.40
N GLN A 75 -18.01 -8.37 10.90
CA GLN A 75 -18.17 -9.14 12.14
C GLN A 75 -17.54 -8.47 13.37
N TYR A 76 -16.52 -7.64 13.14
CA TYR A 76 -15.71 -7.08 14.22
C TYR A 76 -15.50 -5.58 14.05
N ARG A 77 -15.40 -4.90 15.18
CA ARG A 77 -14.72 -3.62 15.33
C ARG A 77 -13.31 -3.91 15.85
N MET A 78 -12.31 -3.27 15.25
CA MET A 78 -10.91 -3.39 15.64
C MET A 78 -10.49 -2.16 16.42
N GLU A 79 -9.87 -2.37 17.57
CA GLU A 79 -9.28 -1.31 18.39
C GLU A 79 -7.80 -1.63 18.62
N ARG A 80 -6.92 -0.63 18.48
CA ARG A 80 -5.51 -0.83 18.83
C ARG A 80 -5.39 -0.99 20.34
N VAL A 81 -4.49 -1.88 20.76
CA VAL A 81 -4.19 -2.07 22.19
C VAL A 81 -3.36 -0.90 22.76
N ASP A 82 -2.58 -0.24 21.91
CA ASP A 82 -1.77 0.93 22.25
C ASP A 82 -1.75 1.97 21.12
N ASP A 83 -1.34 3.20 21.48
CA ASP A 83 -1.18 4.33 20.57
C ASP A 83 0.28 4.54 20.15
N ARG A 84 1.14 3.54 20.30
CA ARG A 84 2.55 3.67 19.94
C ARG A 84 2.69 4.00 18.45
N GLU A 85 3.60 4.90 18.11
CA GLU A 85 3.92 5.12 16.71
C GLU A 85 4.47 3.85 16.06
N VAL A 86 4.09 3.62 14.81
CA VAL A 86 4.50 2.42 14.08
C VAL A 86 5.89 2.65 13.49
N GLU A 87 6.91 2.06 14.13
CA GLU A 87 8.25 1.98 13.54
C GLU A 87 8.25 0.94 12.40
N LEU A 88 8.83 1.32 11.27
CA LEU A 88 8.87 0.51 10.06
C LEU A 88 10.17 -0.29 10.00
N GLU A 89 10.07 -1.54 9.58
CA GLU A 89 11.22 -2.39 9.29
C GLU A 89 11.25 -2.72 7.78
N PRO A 90 12.25 -2.23 7.05
CA PRO A 90 12.47 -2.62 5.66
C PRO A 90 12.87 -4.09 5.56
N SER A 91 12.11 -4.87 4.79
CA SER A 91 12.41 -6.27 4.45
C SER A 91 11.95 -6.53 3.01
N ILE A 92 11.78 -7.80 2.61
CA ILE A 92 11.20 -8.15 1.31
C ILE A 92 9.84 -7.45 1.12
N THR A 93 9.05 -7.40 2.19
CA THR A 93 7.91 -6.49 2.32
C THR A 93 8.18 -5.52 3.45
N LEU A 94 7.62 -4.31 3.37
CA LEU A 94 7.64 -3.38 4.48
C LEU A 94 6.70 -3.88 5.58
N ARG A 95 7.18 -3.94 6.83
CA ARG A 95 6.38 -4.42 7.96
C ARG A 95 6.55 -3.54 9.21
N PRO A 96 5.59 -3.56 10.15
CA PRO A 96 5.76 -2.97 11.48
C PRO A 96 6.84 -3.74 12.26
N LYS A 97 7.87 -3.04 12.75
CA LYS A 97 9.00 -3.65 13.48
C LYS A 97 8.57 -4.40 14.74
N HIS A 98 7.53 -3.90 15.42
CA HIS A 98 7.04 -4.45 16.68
C HIS A 98 5.66 -5.12 16.58
N GLY A 99 5.17 -5.33 15.35
CA GLY A 99 3.79 -5.74 15.09
C GLY A 99 2.76 -4.66 15.44
N ILE A 100 1.47 -4.95 15.27
CA ILE A 100 0.35 -4.11 15.71
C ILE A 100 -0.63 -5.02 16.42
N GLN A 101 -0.80 -4.83 17.73
CA GLN A 101 -1.77 -5.59 18.50
C GLN A 101 -3.14 -4.93 18.41
N VAL A 102 -4.15 -5.73 18.09
CA VAL A 102 -5.53 -5.27 17.96
C VAL A 102 -6.46 -6.14 18.82
N LYS A 103 -7.40 -5.50 19.50
CA LYS A 103 -8.52 -6.15 20.16
C LYS A 103 -9.68 -6.22 19.17
N LEU A 104 -10.26 -7.42 19.03
CA LEU A 104 -11.47 -7.63 18.24
C LEU A 104 -12.69 -7.58 19.14
N LEU A 105 -13.58 -6.63 18.86
CA LEU A 105 -14.88 -6.51 19.49
C LEU A 105 -15.93 -7.00 18.50
N ARG A 106 -16.73 -7.99 18.89
CA ARG A 106 -17.83 -8.46 18.04
C ARG A 106 -18.83 -7.33 17.81
N ARG A 107 -19.26 -7.14 16.57
CA ARG A 107 -20.35 -6.24 16.20
C ARG A 107 -21.71 -6.85 16.52
#